data_AF-A0A707WWC9-F1
#
_entry.id   AF-A0A707WWC9-F1
#
_cell.length_a   1.000
_cell.length_b   1.000
_cell.length_c   1.000
_cell.angle_alpha   90.00
_cell.angle_beta   90.00
_cell.angle_gamma   90.00
#
_symmetry.space_group_name_H-M   'P 1'
#
loop_
_entity.id
_entity.type
_entity.pdbx_description
1 polymer ?
#
loop_
_entity_poly.entity_id
_entity_poly.type
_entity_poly.pdbx_seq_one_letter_code
_entity_poly.pdbx_strand_id
1 'polypeptide(L)'
;MSDVMTDTEQVKAVVQGVSAWMPVISTLAGGVLAGGVALLVSRVNHRYAREREAVAAAERLRHEQQLTEDKRQKELLYIITELVFHLERFAEHCVRVSSDTGYEDRDGIFRFSVVPEDLSLSDITGDWRVLPRQLMYRIRELPVQQNAADRAVSSAAEHDDPPDYSDTFYERRYQYAWLGLKTIILSRRLRNLAQIPATRLDATPWSAQPTLWTIWRQERKRRAHISVLNQRAMAAFQIAKNQHHHGQHDEPAGS
;
A
#
# COMPACT_ATOMS: atom_id res chain seq x y z
N MET A 1 -1.73 -31.76 -63.47
CA MET A 1 -2.06 -32.98 -62.70
C MET A 1 -0.82 -33.90 -62.64
N SER A 2 0.28 -33.44 -62.03
CA SER A 2 1.55 -34.19 -61.98
C SER A 2 2.25 -34.13 -60.62
N ASP A 3 1.66 -33.49 -59.60
CA ASP A 3 2.29 -33.27 -58.29
C ASP A 3 1.80 -34.23 -57.19
N VAL A 4 0.74 -35.00 -57.47
CA VAL A 4 0.17 -35.96 -56.50
C VAL A 4 0.85 -37.34 -56.60
N MET A 5 1.49 -37.64 -57.73
CA MET A 5 2.16 -38.93 -57.97
C MET A 5 3.58 -38.98 -57.39
N THR A 6 4.26 -37.85 -57.23
CA THR A 6 5.62 -37.78 -56.65
C THR A 6 5.62 -37.98 -55.13
N ASP A 7 4.60 -37.48 -54.42
CA ASP A 7 4.50 -37.59 -52.97
C ASP A 7 4.23 -39.04 -52.50
N THR A 8 3.43 -39.79 -53.26
CA THR A 8 3.13 -41.19 -52.94
C THR A 8 4.33 -42.13 -53.14
N GLU A 9 5.20 -41.84 -54.11
CA GLU A 9 6.46 -42.56 -54.32
C GLU A 9 7.51 -42.22 -53.26
N GLN A 10 7.62 -40.94 -52.85
CA GLN A 10 8.51 -40.51 -51.77
C GLN A 10 8.09 -41.09 -50.42
N VAL A 11 6.79 -41.10 -50.11
CA VAL A 11 6.25 -41.74 -48.88
C VAL A 11 6.45 -43.26 -48.93
N LYS A 12 6.30 -43.92 -50.09
CA LYS A 12 6.63 -45.34 -50.26
C LYS A 12 8.11 -45.63 -50.06
N ALA A 13 9.01 -44.79 -50.58
CA ALA A 13 10.45 -44.95 -50.43
C ALA A 13 10.90 -44.75 -48.97
N VAL A 14 10.29 -43.81 -48.23
CA VAL A 14 10.57 -43.60 -46.81
C VAL A 14 9.99 -44.73 -45.95
N VAL A 15 8.76 -45.19 -46.24
CA VAL A 15 8.13 -46.33 -45.54
C VAL A 15 8.88 -47.64 -45.84
N GLN A 16 9.43 -47.82 -47.05
CA GLN A 16 10.30 -48.95 -47.41
C GLN A 16 11.71 -48.83 -46.82
N GLY A 17 12.24 -47.62 -46.60
CA GLY A 17 13.49 -47.40 -45.88
C GLY A 17 13.39 -47.70 -44.38
N VAL A 18 12.20 -47.51 -43.80
CA VAL A 18 11.92 -47.83 -42.38
C VAL A 18 11.55 -49.30 -42.16
N SER A 19 10.94 -49.98 -43.14
CA SER A 19 10.61 -51.42 -43.05
C SER A 19 11.79 -52.35 -43.34
N ALA A 20 12.91 -51.82 -43.86
CA ALA A 20 14.09 -52.58 -44.26
C ALA A 20 14.98 -53.10 -43.11
N TRP A 21 14.74 -52.70 -41.85
CA TRP A 21 15.54 -53.18 -40.70
C TRP A 21 14.94 -54.39 -39.98
N MET A 22 13.83 -54.97 -40.46
CA MET A 22 13.15 -56.10 -39.81
C MET A 22 13.08 -57.37 -40.67
N PRO A 23 14.23 -57.85 -41.21
CA PRO A 23 14.58 -59.24 -40.88
C PRO A 23 16.09 -59.57 -41.00
N VAL A 24 16.88 -59.43 -39.93
CA VAL A 24 18.14 -60.20 -39.79
C VAL A 24 18.27 -60.70 -38.35
N ILE A 25 17.52 -61.76 -38.06
CA ILE A 25 17.81 -62.66 -36.94
C ILE A 25 17.89 -64.07 -37.54
N SER A 26 19.03 -64.42 -38.11
CA SER A 26 19.39 -65.82 -38.32
C SER A 26 20.89 -66.02 -38.13
N THR A 27 21.22 -67.07 -37.36
CA THR A 27 22.53 -67.70 -37.16
C THR A 27 23.46 -67.08 -36.09
N LEU A 28 23.31 -67.61 -34.87
CA LEU A 28 24.29 -68.04 -33.83
C LEU A 28 25.63 -67.30 -33.56
N ALA A 29 25.97 -66.19 -34.21
CA ALA A 29 26.98 -65.22 -33.77
C ALA A 29 26.37 -63.84 -33.44
N GLY A 30 25.07 -63.64 -33.71
CA GLY A 30 24.37 -62.37 -33.61
C GLY A 30 23.86 -61.98 -32.21
N GLY A 31 23.97 -62.86 -31.20
CA GLY A 31 23.42 -62.58 -29.85
C GLY A 31 24.07 -61.39 -29.15
N VAL A 32 25.38 -61.20 -29.35
CA VAL A 32 26.13 -60.09 -28.71
C VAL A 32 25.93 -58.77 -29.47
N LEU A 33 25.88 -58.80 -30.81
CA LEU A 33 25.64 -57.59 -31.62
C LEU A 33 24.19 -57.13 -31.53
N ALA A 34 23.21 -58.03 -31.61
CA ALA A 34 21.79 -57.69 -31.45
C ALA A 34 21.46 -57.25 -30.01
N GLY A 35 22.02 -57.94 -29.00
CA GLY A 35 21.87 -57.54 -27.59
C GLY A 35 22.54 -56.20 -27.28
N GLY A 36 23.73 -55.95 -27.83
CA GLY A 36 24.44 -54.69 -27.69
C GLY A 36 23.69 -53.51 -28.32
N VAL A 37 23.18 -53.68 -29.55
CA VAL A 37 22.37 -52.67 -30.24
C VAL A 37 21.06 -52.41 -29.50
N ALA A 38 20.38 -53.45 -28.99
CA ALA A 38 19.15 -53.31 -28.22
C ALA A 38 19.36 -52.55 -26.90
N LEU A 39 20.45 -52.83 -26.17
CA LEU A 39 20.81 -52.09 -24.95
C LEU A 39 21.15 -50.62 -25.25
N LEU A 40 21.84 -50.35 -26.36
CA LEU A 40 22.19 -48.99 -26.78
C LEU A 40 20.94 -48.18 -27.14
N VAL A 41 20.03 -48.77 -27.93
CA VAL A 41 18.72 -48.18 -28.28
C VAL A 41 17.89 -47.95 -27.02
N SER A 42 17.80 -48.94 -26.13
CA SER A 42 17.07 -48.81 -24.85
C SER A 42 17.62 -47.67 -23.99
N ARG A 43 18.96 -47.57 -23.85
CA ARG A 43 19.61 -46.52 -23.08
C ARG A 43 19.38 -45.13 -23.68
N VAL A 44 19.45 -45.02 -25.01
CA VAL A 44 19.18 -43.77 -25.74
C VAL A 44 17.71 -43.38 -25.61
N ASN A 45 16.78 -44.33 -25.74
CA ASN A 45 15.35 -44.08 -25.61
C ASN A 45 14.97 -43.66 -24.19
N HIS A 46 15.54 -44.30 -23.17
CA HIS A 46 15.37 -43.90 -21.78
C HIS A 46 15.99 -42.52 -21.49
N ARG A 47 17.13 -42.18 -22.10
CA ARG A 47 17.72 -40.85 -21.99
C ARG A 47 16.80 -39.78 -22.60
N TYR A 48 16.30 -40.01 -23.82
CA TYR A 48 15.36 -39.11 -24.47
C TYR A 48 14.02 -39.02 -23.71
N ALA A 49 13.54 -40.11 -23.12
CA ALA A 49 12.36 -40.11 -22.26
C ALA A 49 12.57 -39.20 -21.05
N ARG A 50 13.70 -39.33 -20.34
CA ARG A 50 14.05 -38.44 -19.22
C ARG A 50 14.17 -36.98 -19.63
N GLU A 51 14.77 -36.70 -20.79
CA GLU A 51 14.88 -35.33 -21.30
C GLU A 51 13.49 -34.73 -21.62
N ARG A 52 12.57 -35.50 -22.21
CA ARG A 52 11.19 -35.07 -22.45
C ARG A 52 10.40 -34.87 -21.16
N GLU A 53 10.56 -35.77 -20.20
CA GLU A 53 9.93 -35.66 -18.88
C GLU A 53 10.42 -34.41 -18.13
N ALA A 54 11.72 -34.11 -18.19
CA ALA A 54 12.29 -32.92 -17.58
C ALA A 54 11.79 -31.62 -18.24
N VAL A 55 11.70 -31.59 -19.58
CA VAL A 55 11.16 -30.44 -20.32
C VAL A 55 9.67 -30.25 -20.00
N ALA A 56 8.87 -31.32 -20.02
CA ALA A 56 7.46 -31.26 -19.68
C ALA A 56 7.24 -30.83 -18.21
N ALA A 57 8.08 -31.30 -17.28
CA ALA A 57 8.04 -30.86 -15.89
C ALA A 57 8.38 -29.36 -15.75
N ALA A 58 9.40 -28.89 -16.47
CA ALA A 58 9.77 -27.47 -16.46
C ALA A 58 8.67 -26.57 -17.05
N GLU A 59 8.01 -27.00 -18.12
CA GLU A 59 6.86 -26.29 -18.71
C GLU A 59 5.67 -26.24 -17.76
N ARG A 60 5.34 -27.35 -17.08
CA ARG A 60 4.29 -27.39 -16.05
C ARG A 60 4.58 -26.43 -14.91
N LEU A 61 5.80 -26.43 -14.39
CA LEU A 61 6.21 -25.50 -13.33
C LEU A 61 6.08 -24.04 -13.77
N ARG A 62 6.48 -23.71 -15.00
CA ARG A 62 6.31 -22.34 -15.54
C ARG A 62 4.85 -21.96 -15.66
N HIS A 63 4.01 -22.85 -16.16
CA HIS A 63 2.57 -22.62 -16.29
C HIS A 63 1.91 -22.46 -14.91
N GLU A 64 2.27 -23.31 -13.93
CA GLU A 64 1.81 -23.18 -12.55
C GLU A 64 2.23 -21.84 -11.93
N GLN A 65 3.48 -21.42 -12.13
CA GLN A 65 3.97 -20.12 -11.67
C GLN A 65 3.19 -18.96 -12.31
N GLN A 66 2.98 -18.99 -13.63
CA GLN A 66 2.18 -17.98 -14.33
C GLN A 66 0.75 -17.92 -13.80
N LEU A 67 0.08 -19.06 -13.61
CA LEU A 67 -1.26 -19.11 -13.04
C LEU A 67 -1.31 -18.56 -11.61
N THR A 68 -0.29 -18.84 -10.79
CA THR A 68 -0.23 -18.31 -9.42
C THR A 68 -0.02 -16.80 -9.40
N GLU A 69 0.81 -16.27 -10.31
CA GLU A 69 1.05 -14.84 -10.43
C GLU A 69 -0.18 -14.12 -10.97
N ASP A 70 -0.83 -14.65 -12.00
CA ASP A 70 -2.08 -14.09 -12.55
C ASP A 70 -3.19 -14.03 -11.51
N LYS A 71 -3.32 -15.08 -10.68
CA LYS A 71 -4.25 -15.08 -9.55
C LYS A 71 -3.87 -14.00 -8.53
N ARG A 72 -2.59 -13.93 -8.16
CA ARG A 72 -2.09 -12.92 -7.22
C ARG A 72 -2.34 -11.49 -7.73
N GLN A 73 -2.13 -11.22 -9.01
CA GLN A 73 -2.35 -9.91 -9.62
C GLN A 73 -3.83 -9.53 -9.63
N LYS A 74 -4.73 -10.47 -9.90
CA LYS A 74 -6.18 -10.23 -9.83
C LYS A 74 -6.63 -9.91 -8.40
N GLU A 75 -6.19 -10.68 -7.42
CA GLU A 75 -6.46 -10.42 -6.00
C GLU A 75 -5.89 -9.08 -5.54
N LEU A 76 -4.67 -8.74 -5.98
CA LEU A 76 -4.02 -7.46 -5.71
C LEU A 76 -4.84 -6.28 -6.27
N LEU A 77 -5.29 -6.37 -7.52
CA LEU A 77 -6.11 -5.34 -8.15
C LEU A 77 -7.45 -5.18 -7.42
N TYR A 78 -8.08 -6.29 -7.02
CA TYR A 78 -9.34 -6.29 -6.30
C TYR A 78 -9.24 -5.54 -4.96
N ILE A 79 -8.33 -5.99 -4.07
CA ILE A 79 -8.17 -5.36 -2.75
C ILE A 79 -7.70 -3.90 -2.85
N ILE A 80 -6.83 -3.58 -3.82
CA ILE A 80 -6.38 -2.19 -4.02
C ILE A 80 -7.54 -1.29 -4.42
N THR A 81 -8.41 -1.76 -5.32
CA THR A 81 -9.55 -0.97 -5.79
C THR A 81 -10.48 -0.62 -4.63
N GLU A 82 -10.81 -1.59 -3.77
CA GLU A 82 -11.61 -1.32 -2.57
C GLU A 82 -10.90 -0.35 -1.61
N LEU A 83 -9.65 -0.64 -1.26
CA LEU A 83 -8.88 0.18 -0.32
C LEU A 83 -8.77 1.63 -0.79
N VAL A 84 -8.48 1.85 -2.07
CA VAL A 84 -8.31 3.20 -2.63
C VAL A 84 -9.58 4.03 -2.42
N PHE A 85 -10.76 3.50 -2.73
CA PHE A 85 -12.01 4.27 -2.54
C PHE A 85 -12.35 4.49 -1.07
N HIS A 86 -12.11 3.50 -0.21
CA HIS A 86 -12.29 3.65 1.24
C HIS A 86 -11.37 4.75 1.82
N LEU A 87 -10.09 4.72 1.45
CA LEU A 87 -9.12 5.72 1.89
C LEU A 87 -9.45 7.12 1.34
N GLU A 88 -9.86 7.23 0.07
CA GLU A 88 -10.21 8.51 -0.52
C GLU A 88 -11.46 9.12 0.13
N ARG A 89 -12.49 8.31 0.41
CA ARG A 89 -13.67 8.77 1.16
C ARG A 89 -13.29 9.25 2.56
N PHE A 90 -12.41 8.53 3.25
CA PHE A 90 -11.92 8.95 4.56
C PHE A 90 -11.11 10.25 4.49
N ALA A 91 -10.31 10.45 3.45
CA ALA A 91 -9.59 11.70 3.23
C ALA A 91 -10.53 12.89 3.01
N GLU A 92 -11.60 12.73 2.23
CA GLU A 92 -12.66 13.74 2.07
C GLU A 92 -13.37 14.03 3.41
N HIS A 93 -13.61 13.01 4.21
CA HIS A 93 -14.16 13.20 5.56
C HIS A 93 -13.19 14.00 6.46
N CYS A 94 -11.88 13.73 6.39
CA CYS A 94 -10.87 14.52 7.09
C CYS A 94 -10.88 16.00 6.67
N VAL A 95 -11.20 16.31 5.41
CA VAL A 95 -11.39 17.70 4.95
C VAL A 95 -12.52 18.34 5.74
N ARG A 96 -13.69 17.71 5.76
CA ARG A 96 -14.88 18.23 6.46
C ARG A 96 -14.59 18.51 7.94
N VAL A 97 -13.90 17.60 8.61
CA VAL A 97 -13.53 17.74 10.03
C VAL A 97 -12.51 18.87 10.23
N SER A 98 -11.49 18.96 9.37
CA SER A 98 -10.42 19.96 9.50
C SER A 98 -10.80 21.35 8.98
N SER A 99 -11.87 21.47 8.20
CA SER A 99 -12.43 22.76 7.78
C SER A 99 -13.62 23.20 8.63
N ASP A 100 -13.98 22.44 9.67
CA ASP A 100 -15.14 22.76 10.51
C ASP A 100 -14.92 24.09 11.25
N THR A 101 -15.88 24.99 11.09
CA THR A 101 -15.96 26.27 11.80
C THR A 101 -16.91 26.21 12.99
N GLY A 102 -17.62 25.10 13.15
CA GLY A 102 -18.64 24.95 14.17
C GLY A 102 -19.88 25.80 13.93
N TYR A 103 -20.77 25.77 14.91
CA TYR A 103 -21.92 26.66 15.03
C TYR A 103 -22.10 27.05 16.50
N GLU A 104 -22.69 28.22 16.73
CA GLU A 104 -23.05 28.69 18.06
C GLU A 104 -24.40 28.06 18.46
N ASP A 105 -24.44 27.43 19.64
CA ASP A 105 -25.67 26.87 20.18
C ASP A 105 -26.54 27.94 20.87
N ARG A 106 -27.68 27.53 21.44
CA ARG A 106 -28.63 28.46 22.08
C ARG A 106 -28.07 29.16 23.32
N ASP A 107 -27.03 28.59 23.91
CA ASP A 107 -26.36 29.10 25.11
C ASP A 107 -25.16 29.98 24.75
N GLY A 108 -24.94 30.25 23.46
CA GLY A 108 -23.81 31.03 22.96
C GLY A 108 -22.50 30.24 22.90
N ILE A 109 -22.57 28.90 22.97
CA ILE A 109 -21.39 28.03 23.02
C ILE A 109 -21.11 27.46 21.63
N PHE A 110 -19.88 27.56 21.16
CA PHE A 110 -19.46 26.95 19.91
C PHE A 110 -19.38 25.42 20.01
N ARG A 111 -20.04 24.74 19.07
CA ARG A 111 -20.08 23.28 18.93
C ARG A 111 -19.53 22.85 17.58
N PHE A 112 -19.02 21.62 17.48
CA PHE A 112 -18.62 21.04 16.19
C PHE A 112 -19.84 20.76 15.32
N SER A 113 -19.77 21.14 14.05
CA SER A 113 -20.81 20.83 13.06
C SER A 113 -20.61 19.44 12.46
N VAL A 114 -19.36 18.97 12.42
CA VAL A 114 -18.98 17.71 11.79
C VAL A 114 -18.52 16.74 12.87
N VAL A 115 -19.12 15.56 12.93
CA VAL A 115 -18.66 14.45 13.78
C VAL A 115 -17.70 13.57 12.96
N PRO A 116 -16.52 13.19 13.49
CA PRO A 116 -15.62 12.31 12.77
C PRO A 116 -16.21 10.91 12.59
N GLU A 117 -16.11 10.36 11.38
CA GLU A 117 -16.44 8.96 11.08
C GLU A 117 -15.20 8.08 11.34
N ASP A 118 -15.37 6.96 12.05
CA ASP A 118 -14.30 5.99 12.27
C ASP A 118 -13.92 5.28 10.97
N LEU A 119 -12.61 5.19 10.70
CA LEU A 119 -12.08 4.40 9.60
C LEU A 119 -12.18 2.90 9.92
N SER A 120 -13.28 2.27 9.50
CA SER A 120 -13.40 0.81 9.47
C SER A 120 -12.65 0.23 8.28
N LEU A 121 -11.78 -0.75 8.54
CA LEU A 121 -11.12 -1.58 7.53
C LEU A 121 -11.67 -3.02 7.52
N SER A 122 -12.66 -3.31 8.36
CA SER A 122 -13.27 -4.64 8.51
C SER A 122 -14.10 -5.05 7.30
N ASP A 123 -14.63 -4.04 6.58
CA ASP A 123 -15.52 -4.23 5.43
C ASP A 123 -14.76 -4.49 4.11
N ILE A 124 -13.42 -4.46 4.14
CA ILE A 124 -12.58 -4.71 2.96
C ILE A 124 -12.58 -6.21 2.67
N THR A 125 -13.18 -6.58 1.55
CA THR A 125 -13.22 -7.94 1.06
C THR A 125 -11.94 -8.18 0.25
N GLY A 126 -10.98 -8.93 0.79
CA GLY A 126 -9.73 -9.20 0.07
C GLY A 126 -8.62 -9.78 0.93
N ASP A 127 -7.72 -10.54 0.31
CA ASP A 127 -6.56 -11.08 1.01
C ASP A 127 -5.47 -10.01 1.17
N TRP A 128 -5.32 -9.50 2.40
CA TRP A 128 -4.30 -8.51 2.75
C TRP A 128 -2.86 -8.99 2.49
N ARG A 129 -2.62 -10.31 2.38
CA ARG A 129 -1.27 -10.89 2.17
C ARG A 129 -0.71 -10.58 0.78
N VAL A 130 -1.54 -10.22 -0.19
CA VAL A 130 -1.08 -9.86 -1.54
C VAL A 130 -0.38 -8.50 -1.56
N LEU A 131 -0.68 -7.62 -0.59
CA LEU A 131 -0.11 -6.29 -0.47
C LEU A 131 1.36 -6.33 0.01
N PRO A 132 2.20 -5.37 -0.42
CA PRO A 132 3.52 -5.17 0.16
C PRO A 132 3.42 -4.91 1.67
N ARG A 133 4.26 -5.59 2.46
CA ARG A 133 4.24 -5.54 3.94
C ARG A 133 4.17 -4.13 4.51
N GLN A 134 4.94 -3.19 3.95
CA GLN A 134 4.97 -1.80 4.41
C GLN A 134 3.65 -1.06 4.16
N LEU A 135 3.00 -1.28 3.00
CA LEU A 135 1.71 -0.66 2.70
C LEU A 135 0.60 -1.26 3.57
N MET A 136 0.57 -2.59 3.69
CA MET A 136 -0.35 -3.30 4.58
C MET A 136 -0.28 -2.75 6.01
N TYR A 137 0.94 -2.66 6.58
CA TYR A 137 1.15 -2.12 7.92
C TYR A 137 0.63 -0.68 8.04
N ARG A 138 1.04 0.22 7.13
CA ARG A 138 0.69 1.64 7.22
C ARG A 138 -0.80 1.88 7.07
N ILE A 139 -1.50 1.11 6.24
CA ILE A 139 -2.95 1.20 6.08
C ILE A 139 -3.64 0.71 7.36
N ARG A 140 -3.24 -0.45 7.90
CA ARG A 140 -3.79 -0.99 9.15
C ARG A 140 -3.47 -0.14 10.38
N GLU A 141 -2.45 0.70 10.31
CA GLU A 141 -2.09 1.67 11.35
C GLU A 141 -3.01 2.90 11.34
N LEU A 142 -3.75 3.19 10.27
CA LEU A 142 -4.57 4.40 10.16
C LEU A 142 -5.65 4.52 11.26
N PRO A 143 -6.43 3.49 11.62
CA PRO A 143 -7.41 3.60 12.71
C PRO A 143 -6.75 3.90 14.07
N VAL A 144 -5.55 3.36 14.31
CA VAL A 144 -4.77 3.66 15.51
C VAL A 144 -4.31 5.12 15.51
N GLN A 145 -3.92 5.65 14.35
CA GLN A 145 -3.57 7.06 14.20
C GLN A 145 -4.77 7.99 14.33
N GLN A 146 -5.95 7.57 13.87
CA GLN A 146 -7.20 8.29 14.10
C GLN A 146 -7.50 8.39 15.59
N ASN A 147 -7.45 7.25 16.31
CA ASN A 147 -7.67 7.28 17.75
C ASN A 147 -6.65 8.16 18.50
N ALA A 148 -5.39 8.21 18.04
CA ALA A 148 -4.39 9.13 18.58
C ALA A 148 -4.74 10.61 18.30
N ALA A 149 -5.27 10.92 17.11
CA ALA A 149 -5.78 12.25 16.78
C ALA A 149 -6.96 12.63 17.68
N ASP A 150 -7.91 11.73 17.91
CA ASP A 150 -9.07 11.97 18.76
C ASP A 150 -8.67 12.24 20.21
N ARG A 151 -7.72 11.46 20.75
CA ARG A 151 -7.18 11.73 22.10
C ARG A 151 -6.49 13.08 22.18
N ALA A 152 -5.78 13.51 21.14
CA ALA A 152 -5.14 14.83 21.13
C ALA A 152 -6.19 15.95 21.13
N VAL A 153 -7.27 15.81 20.36
CA VAL A 153 -8.40 16.77 20.36
C VAL A 153 -9.11 16.79 21.70
N SER A 154 -9.40 15.62 22.29
CA SER A 154 -10.00 15.51 23.62
C SER A 154 -9.13 16.16 24.69
N SER A 155 -7.82 15.95 24.63
CA SER A 155 -6.88 16.58 25.56
C SER A 155 -6.85 18.10 25.42
N ALA A 156 -6.98 18.64 24.20
CA ALA A 156 -7.12 20.09 24.01
C ALA A 156 -8.43 20.60 24.63
N ALA A 157 -9.54 19.88 24.43
CA ALA A 157 -10.85 20.24 24.99
C ALA A 157 -10.88 20.28 26.53
N GLU A 158 -10.09 19.44 27.20
CA GLU A 158 -9.97 19.46 28.66
C GLU A 158 -9.28 20.72 29.21
N HIS A 159 -8.55 21.45 28.38
CA HIS A 159 -7.77 22.63 28.76
C HIS A 159 -8.26 23.91 28.06
N ASP A 160 -9.46 23.87 27.46
CA ASP A 160 -10.02 24.94 26.66
C ASP A 160 -11.39 25.33 27.21
N ASP A 161 -11.62 26.63 27.33
CA ASP A 161 -12.76 27.18 28.04
C ASP A 161 -13.85 27.67 27.07
N PRO A 162 -15.15 27.56 27.44
CA PRO A 162 -16.22 28.19 26.70
C PRO A 162 -16.08 29.73 26.69
N PRO A 163 -16.62 30.43 25.68
CA PRO A 163 -17.60 29.93 24.70
C PRO A 163 -17.01 29.37 23.40
N ASP A 164 -15.76 29.71 23.04
CA ASP A 164 -15.25 29.55 21.67
C ASP A 164 -14.54 28.21 21.40
N TYR A 165 -13.99 27.55 22.43
CA TYR A 165 -13.17 26.34 22.30
C TYR A 165 -12.07 26.43 21.21
N SER A 166 -11.43 27.60 21.12
CA SER A 166 -10.56 27.94 20.00
C SER A 166 -9.37 26.97 19.85
N ASP A 167 -8.76 26.55 20.95
CA ASP A 167 -7.61 25.62 20.94
C ASP A 167 -8.02 24.21 20.51
N THR A 168 -9.22 23.79 20.89
CA THR A 168 -9.80 22.50 20.48
C THR A 168 -10.07 22.50 18.98
N PHE A 169 -10.64 23.58 18.44
CA PHE A 169 -10.80 23.73 16.99
C PHE A 169 -9.44 23.66 16.30
N TYR A 170 -8.43 24.42 16.75
CA TYR A 170 -7.12 24.37 16.10
C TYR A 170 -6.44 23.00 16.17
N GLU A 171 -6.54 22.29 17.29
CA GLU A 171 -5.99 20.93 17.44
C GLU A 171 -6.69 19.97 16.47
N ARG A 172 -8.02 20.04 16.40
CA ARG A 172 -8.86 19.27 15.48
C ARG A 172 -8.45 19.50 14.02
N ARG A 173 -8.25 20.76 13.61
CA ARG A 173 -7.79 21.13 12.26
C ARG A 173 -6.46 20.49 11.93
N TYR A 174 -5.48 20.61 12.81
CA TYR A 174 -4.14 20.07 12.59
C TYR A 174 -4.13 18.55 12.48
N GLN A 175 -4.76 17.87 13.45
CA GLN A 175 -4.73 16.41 13.53
C GLN A 175 -5.41 15.76 12.33
N TYR A 176 -6.61 16.22 11.96
CA TYR A 176 -7.35 15.68 10.83
C TYR A 176 -6.78 16.12 9.48
N ALA A 177 -6.20 17.32 9.36
CA ALA A 177 -5.47 17.72 8.15
C ALA A 177 -4.28 16.80 7.89
N TRP A 178 -3.50 16.49 8.93
CA TRP A 178 -2.36 15.60 8.82
C TRP A 178 -2.75 14.14 8.55
N LEU A 179 -3.78 13.64 9.24
CA LEU A 179 -4.31 12.30 9.03
C LEU A 179 -4.83 12.12 7.60
N GLY A 180 -5.61 13.08 7.09
CA GLY A 180 -6.10 13.08 5.70
C GLY A 180 -4.96 13.05 4.68
N LEU A 181 -3.90 13.86 4.86
CA LEU A 181 -2.73 13.85 3.98
C LEU A 181 -2.03 12.49 3.94
N LYS A 182 -1.86 11.83 5.09
CA LYS A 182 -1.29 10.48 5.15
C LYS A 182 -2.13 9.47 4.37
N THR A 183 -3.45 9.54 4.54
CA THR A 183 -4.41 8.69 3.84
C THR A 183 -4.31 8.88 2.31
N ILE A 184 -4.22 10.12 1.83
CA ILE A 184 -4.03 10.43 0.40
C ILE A 184 -2.71 9.85 -0.13
N ILE A 185 -1.63 9.99 0.62
CA ILE A 185 -0.32 9.42 0.23
C ILE A 185 -0.41 7.90 0.10
N LEU A 186 -1.11 7.22 1.01
CA LEU A 186 -1.29 5.77 0.95
C LEU A 186 -2.17 5.36 -0.24
N SER A 187 -3.30 6.05 -0.47
CA SER A 187 -4.15 5.80 -1.64
C SER A 187 -3.37 5.92 -2.95
N ARG A 188 -2.55 6.96 -3.12
CA ARG A 188 -1.70 7.11 -4.30
C ARG A 188 -0.68 5.99 -4.48
N ARG A 189 -0.06 5.54 -3.38
CA ARG A 189 0.89 4.42 -3.44
C ARG A 189 0.20 3.13 -3.88
N LEU A 190 -1.02 2.88 -3.42
CA LEU A 190 -1.83 1.76 -3.89
C LEU A 190 -2.20 1.89 -5.37
N ARG A 191 -2.63 3.08 -5.80
CA ARG A 191 -2.94 3.34 -7.22
C ARG A 191 -1.73 3.07 -8.12
N ASN A 192 -0.56 3.56 -7.73
CA ASN A 192 0.69 3.33 -8.45
C ASN A 192 1.09 1.84 -8.47
N LEU A 193 0.85 1.12 -7.38
CA LEU A 193 1.15 -0.31 -7.27
C LEU A 193 0.28 -1.14 -8.23
N ALA A 194 -1.01 -0.82 -8.37
CA ALA A 194 -1.93 -1.50 -9.29
C ALA A 194 -1.96 -0.90 -10.71
N GLN A 195 -1.18 0.15 -10.98
CA GLN A 195 -1.20 0.89 -12.24
C GLN A 195 -2.62 1.38 -12.66
N ILE A 196 -3.46 1.71 -11.69
CA ILE A 196 -4.81 2.25 -11.93
C ILE A 196 -4.76 3.78 -12.06
N PRO A 197 -5.80 4.43 -12.63
CA PRO A 197 -5.82 5.87 -12.85
C PRO A 197 -5.50 6.68 -11.59
N ALA A 198 -4.93 7.87 -11.77
CA ALA A 198 -4.58 8.76 -10.67
C ALA A 198 -5.82 9.17 -9.84
N THR A 199 -5.58 9.54 -8.59
CA THR A 199 -6.61 10.06 -7.70
C THR A 199 -7.17 11.38 -8.25
N ARG A 200 -8.43 11.69 -7.92
CA ARG A 200 -9.06 12.99 -8.23
C ARG A 200 -8.99 13.97 -7.06
N LEU A 201 -8.36 13.58 -5.95
CA LEU A 201 -8.24 14.40 -4.74
C LEU A 201 -7.31 15.62 -4.90
N ASP A 202 -6.71 15.82 -6.07
CA ASP A 202 -5.92 16.99 -6.46
C ASP A 202 -6.41 17.64 -7.77
N ALA A 203 -7.62 17.29 -8.24
CA ALA A 203 -8.13 17.75 -9.53
C ALA A 203 -8.45 19.25 -9.57
N THR A 204 -8.82 19.83 -8.44
CA THR A 204 -9.24 21.23 -8.30
C THR A 204 -8.60 21.88 -7.06
N PRO A 205 -8.55 23.21 -6.98
CA PRO A 205 -8.07 23.91 -5.78
C PRO A 205 -8.85 23.56 -4.50
N TRP A 206 -10.11 23.14 -4.64
CA TRP A 206 -11.00 22.77 -3.54
C TRP A 206 -10.99 21.26 -3.24
N SER A 207 -10.21 20.47 -3.99
CA SER A 207 -10.10 19.03 -3.75
C SER A 207 -9.45 18.73 -2.40
N ALA A 208 -9.61 17.52 -1.88
CA ALA A 208 -9.15 17.18 -0.55
C ALA A 208 -7.67 17.47 -0.30
N GLN A 209 -6.78 17.12 -1.24
CA GLN A 209 -5.34 17.33 -1.05
C GLN A 209 -4.96 18.81 -0.86
N PRO A 210 -5.24 19.73 -1.81
CA PRO A 210 -4.83 21.12 -1.65
C PRO A 210 -5.45 21.77 -0.41
N THR A 211 -6.70 21.42 -0.07
CA THR A 211 -7.37 21.90 1.15
C THR A 211 -6.64 21.44 2.41
N LEU A 212 -6.43 20.13 2.58
CA LEU A 212 -5.71 19.57 3.73
C LEU A 212 -4.28 20.10 3.84
N TRP A 213 -3.60 20.25 2.70
CA TRP A 213 -2.25 20.80 2.64
C TRP A 213 -2.19 22.25 3.13
N THR A 214 -3.17 23.06 2.73
CA THR A 214 -3.29 24.47 3.13
C THR A 214 -3.53 24.58 4.63
N ILE A 215 -4.51 23.84 5.15
CA ILE A 215 -4.85 23.82 6.58
C ILE A 215 -3.64 23.36 7.40
N TRP A 216 -3.02 22.25 7.02
CA TRP A 216 -1.85 21.73 7.73
C TRP A 216 -0.67 22.71 7.74
N ARG A 217 -0.40 23.40 6.63
CA ARG A 217 0.66 24.43 6.56
C ARG A 217 0.35 25.62 7.46
N GLN A 218 -0.90 26.09 7.46
CA GLN A 218 -1.32 27.20 8.31
C GLN A 218 -1.18 26.84 9.79
N GLU A 219 -1.68 25.67 10.21
CA GLU A 219 -1.57 25.20 11.59
C GLU A 219 -0.12 24.96 12.02
N ARG A 220 0.72 24.41 11.14
CA ARG A 220 2.15 24.24 11.44
C ARG A 220 2.84 25.59 11.65
N LYS A 221 2.50 26.61 10.85
CA LYS A 221 3.03 27.98 11.03
C LYS A 221 2.52 28.60 12.33
N ARG A 222 1.23 28.43 12.65
CA ARG A 222 0.62 28.91 13.90
C ARG A 222 1.32 28.31 15.12
N ARG A 223 1.48 26.98 15.16
CA ARG A 223 2.18 26.27 16.26
C ARG A 223 3.62 26.73 16.44
N ALA A 224 4.36 26.93 15.34
CA ALA A 224 5.73 27.45 15.40
C ALA A 224 5.77 28.89 15.93
N HIS A 225 4.79 29.71 15.58
CA HIS A 225 4.69 31.07 16.12
C HIS A 225 4.39 31.05 17.62
N ILE A 226 3.41 30.25 18.05
CA ILE A 226 3.04 30.10 19.47
C ILE A 226 4.21 29.57 20.29
N SER A 227 4.96 28.58 19.80
CA SER A 227 6.12 28.05 20.53
C SER A 227 7.20 29.12 20.76
N VAL A 228 7.47 29.96 19.76
CA VAL A 228 8.41 31.08 19.88
C VAL A 228 7.90 32.12 20.88
N LEU A 229 6.62 32.46 20.84
CA LEU A 229 6.01 33.39 21.81
C LEU A 229 6.10 32.85 23.24
N ASN A 230 5.76 31.58 23.45
CA ASN A 230 5.81 30.93 24.75
C ASN A 230 7.25 30.90 25.30
N GLN A 231 8.24 30.60 24.46
CA GLN A 231 9.66 30.67 24.85
C GLN A 231 10.08 32.07 25.29
N ARG A 232 9.68 33.11 24.54
CA ARG A 232 9.95 34.51 24.91
C ARG A 232 9.28 34.91 26.21
N ALA A 233 8.02 34.52 26.41
CA ALA A 233 7.28 34.79 27.64
C ALA A 233 7.94 34.11 28.85
N MET A 234 8.36 32.85 28.71
CA MET A 234 9.09 32.14 29.77
C MET A 234 10.43 32.78 30.09
N ALA A 235 11.20 33.21 29.08
CA ALA A 235 12.46 33.90 29.28
C ALA A 235 12.27 35.26 30.00
N ALA A 236 11.26 36.04 29.59
CA ALA A 236 10.93 37.30 30.24
C ALA A 236 10.48 37.10 31.69
N PHE A 237 9.66 36.08 31.96
CA PHE A 237 9.25 35.71 33.31
C PHE A 237 10.43 35.32 34.20
N GLN A 238 11.39 34.54 33.68
CA GLN A 238 12.61 34.18 34.40
C GLN A 238 13.47 35.41 34.71
N ILE A 239 13.63 36.34 33.77
CA ILE A 239 14.36 37.59 34.00
C ILE A 239 13.70 38.41 35.12
N ALA A 240 12.38 38.60 35.04
CA ALA A 240 11.63 39.35 36.06
C ALA A 240 11.74 38.70 37.44
N LYS A 241 11.62 37.37 37.53
CA LYS A 241 11.78 36.62 38.78
C LYS A 241 13.19 36.79 39.38
N ASN A 242 14.23 36.75 38.55
CA ASN A 242 15.61 36.91 39.00
C ASN A 242 15.90 38.34 39.49
N GLN A 243 15.34 39.36 38.83
CA GLN A 243 15.44 40.75 39.27
C GLN A 243 14.73 40.97 40.62
N HIS A 244 13.57 40.35 40.83
CA HIS A 244 12.84 40.46 42.09
C HIS A 244 13.58 39.80 43.26
N HIS A 245 14.26 38.68 43.01
CA HIS A 245 15.11 38.01 44.00
C HIS A 245 16.34 38.84 44.40
N HIS A 246 16.98 39.54 43.46
CA HIS A 246 18.10 40.43 43.78
C HIS A 246 17.66 41.69 44.54
N GLY A 247 16.51 42.29 44.18
CA GLY A 247 15.98 43.45 44.89
C GLY A 247 15.56 43.20 46.36
N GLN A 248 15.27 41.95 46.75
CA GLN A 248 14.96 41.57 48.13
C GLN A 248 16.19 41.34 49.02
N HIS A 249 17.37 41.14 48.43
CA HIS A 249 18.63 41.02 49.19
C HIS A 249 19.32 42.37 49.44
N ASP A 250 18.86 43.44 48.78
CA ASP A 250 19.42 44.79 48.87
C ASP A 250 18.63 45.75 49.77
N GLU A 251 17.60 45.28 50.51
CA GLU A 251 16.95 46.08 51.56
C GLU A 251 17.86 46.14 52.82
N PRO A 252 18.34 47.33 53.24
CA PRO A 252 19.17 47.44 54.43
C PRO A 252 18.31 47.19 55.68
N ALA A 253 18.66 46.15 56.44
CA ALA A 253 18.20 45.99 57.81
C ALA A 253 18.74 47.14 58.66
N GLY A 254 17.90 48.14 58.94
CA GLY A 254 18.13 49.05 60.07
C GLY A 254 17.84 50.51 59.79
N SER A 255 16.83 51.03 60.49
CA SER A 255 16.92 52.23 61.32
C SER A 255 15.91 52.12 62.45
#